data_AF-A0A363RRM2-F1
#
_entry.id   AF-A0A363RRM2-F1
#
_cell.length_a   1.000
_cell.length_b   1.000
_cell.length_c   1.000
_cell.angle_alpha   90.00
_cell.angle_beta   90.00
_cell.angle_gamma   90.00
#
_symmetry.space_group_name_H-M   'P 1'
#
loop_
_entity.id
_entity.type
_entity.pdbx_description
1 polymer ?
#
loop_
_entity_poly.entity_id
_entity_poly.type
_entity_poly.pdbx_seq_one_letter_code
_entity_poly.pdbx_strand_id
1 'polypeptide(L)' 'MSTQTGNDKEKDAYLDALKAQGAELLADHPAEGTIEHARLSLIDAKIEQLTRPITADSWKTPEY' A
#
# COMPACT_ATOMS: atom_id res chain seq x y z
N MET A 1 -22.44 -16.27 9.16
CA MET A 1 -21.87 -15.78 7.88
C MET A 1 -20.93 -14.65 8.24
N SER A 2 -19.63 -14.94 8.19
CA SER A 2 -18.57 -14.09 8.71
C SER A 2 -18.30 -12.89 7.81
N THR A 3 -17.95 -11.79 8.44
CA THR A 3 -17.81 -10.39 8.00
C THR A 3 -16.74 -10.14 6.93
N GLN A 4 -16.87 -10.73 5.74
CA GLN A 4 -15.90 -10.50 4.66
C GLN A 4 -15.98 -9.09 4.06
N THR A 5 -17.16 -8.46 4.04
CA THR A 5 -17.40 -7.15 3.41
C THR A 5 -16.92 -5.92 4.20
N GLY A 6 -16.57 -6.07 5.49
CA GLY A 6 -16.06 -4.96 6.31
C GLY A 6 -14.61 -4.63 5.96
N ASN A 7 -13.76 -5.66 5.97
CA ASN A 7 -12.31 -5.52 5.72
C ASN A 7 -11.98 -4.99 4.32
N ASP A 8 -12.77 -5.33 3.30
CA ASP A 8 -12.53 -4.83 1.94
C ASP A 8 -12.80 -3.32 1.82
N LYS A 9 -13.87 -2.83 2.46
CA LYS A 9 -14.19 -1.39 2.48
C LYS A 9 -13.16 -0.58 3.26
N GLU A 10 -12.68 -1.12 4.38
CA GLU A 10 -11.64 -0.48 5.18
C GLU A 10 -10.30 -0.45 4.43
N LYS A 11 -9.97 -1.53 3.71
CA LYS A 11 -8.80 -1.60 2.84
C LYS A 11 -8.88 -0.58 1.70
N ASP A 12 -10.03 -0.46 1.05
CA ASP A 12 -10.24 0.49 -0.05
C ASP A 12 -10.15 1.94 0.45
N ALA A 13 -10.75 2.26 1.60
CA ALA A 13 -10.64 3.57 2.22
C ALA A 13 -9.19 3.90 2.62
N TYR A 14 -8.45 2.91 3.13
CA TYR A 14 -7.04 3.08 3.47
C TYR A 14 -6.16 3.26 2.21
N LEU A 15 -6.44 2.53 1.13
CA LEU A 15 -5.79 2.71 -0.17
C LEU A 15 -6.03 4.12 -0.74
N ASP A 16 -7.24 4.65 -0.62
CA ASP A 16 -7.58 6.00 -1.06
C ASP A 16 -6.79 7.05 -0.27
N ALA A 17 -6.74 6.91 1.06
CA ALA A 17 -5.96 7.78 1.94
C ALA A 17 -4.45 7.74 1.65
N LEU A 18 -3.89 6.57 1.31
CA LEU A 18 -2.49 6.45 0.92
C LEU A 18 -2.21 7.14 -0.43
N LYS A 19 -3.10 6.99 -1.41
CA LYS A 19 -2.98 7.68 -2.71
C LYS A 19 -3.05 9.19 -2.56
N ALA A 20 -3.94 9.70 -1.72
CA ALA A 20 -4.04 11.14 -1.44
C ALA A 20 -2.74 11.68 -0.83
N GLN A 21 -2.24 11.03 0.23
CA GLN A 21 -0.97 11.43 0.88
C GLN A 21 0.24 11.34 -0.07
N GLY A 22 0.30 10.30 -0.90
CA GLY A 22 1.34 10.16 -1.92
C GLY A 22 1.28 11.28 -2.96
N ALA A 23 0.08 11.64 -3.41
CA ALA A 23 -0.13 12.74 -4.37
C ALA A 23 0.25 14.11 -3.78
N GLU A 24 -0.07 14.35 -2.50
CA GLU A 24 0.35 15.56 -1.79
C GLU A 24 1.88 15.66 -1.68
N LEU A 25 2.56 14.57 -1.34
CA LEU A 25 4.02 14.52 -1.31
C LEU A 25 4.63 14.68 -2.70
N LEU A 26 4.04 14.07 -3.73
CA LEU A 26 4.51 14.25 -5.11
C LEU A 26 4.42 15.70 -5.58
N ALA A 27 3.38 16.43 -5.16
CA ALA A 27 3.21 17.85 -5.49
C ALA A 27 4.30 18.74 -4.87
N ASP A 28 4.91 18.31 -3.76
CA ASP A 28 6.03 19.01 -3.11
C ASP A 28 7.39 18.73 -3.79
N HIS A 29 7.45 17.74 -4.70
CA HIS A 29 8.67 17.31 -5.38
C HIS A 29 9.87 17.09 -4.41
N PRO A 30 9.73 16.22 -3.39
CA PRO A 30 10.74 16.04 -2.38
C PRO A 30 12.03 15.53 -2.99
N ALA A 31 13.15 16.18 -2.64
CA ALA A 31 14.46 15.79 -3.13
C ALA A 31 14.86 14.39 -2.65
N GLU A 32 15.57 13.63 -3.50
CA GLU A 32 16.10 12.33 -3.13
C GLU A 32 16.95 12.41 -1.86
N GLY A 33 16.77 11.45 -0.95
CA GLY A 33 17.47 11.40 0.35
C GLY A 33 16.83 12.22 1.47
N THR A 34 15.74 12.96 1.20
CA THR A 34 14.93 13.60 2.26
C THR A 34 14.00 12.59 2.96
N ILE A 35 13.51 12.96 4.14
CA ILE A 35 12.55 12.14 4.88
C ILE A 35 11.23 12.04 4.08
N GLU A 36 10.86 13.10 3.39
CA GLU A 36 9.68 13.24 2.55
C GLU A 36 9.76 12.29 1.35
N HIS A 37 10.93 12.18 0.71
CA HIS A 37 11.16 11.20 -0.36
C HIS A 37 11.08 9.76 0.18
N ALA A 38 11.64 9.50 1.37
CA ALA A 38 11.54 8.20 2.01
C ALA A 38 10.08 7.85 2.36
N ARG A 39 9.29 8.81 2.84
CA ARG A 39 7.85 8.64 3.10
C ARG A 39 7.07 8.34 1.82
N LEU A 40 7.37 9.04 0.73
CA LEU A 40 6.76 8.78 -0.58
C LEU A 40 7.04 7.35 -1.04
N SER A 41 8.31 6.91 -0.95
CA SER A 41 8.70 5.53 -1.29
C SER A 41 7.99 4.48 -0.43
N LEU A 42 7.76 4.75 0.86
CA LEU A 42 7.02 3.85 1.75
C LEU A 42 5.53 3.78 1.40
N ILE A 43 4.92 4.90 1.02
CA ILE A 43 3.52 4.96 0.58
C ILE A 43 3.36 4.14 -0.70
N ASP A 44 4.24 4.31 -1.67
CA ASP A 44 4.22 3.54 -2.93
C ASP A 44 4.35 2.04 -2.67
N ALA A 45 5.31 1.62 -1.83
CA ALA A 45 5.48 0.22 -1.46
C ALA A 45 4.24 -0.35 -0.75
N LYS A 46 3.56 0.46 0.08
CA LYS A 46 2.36 0.05 0.80
C LYS A 46 1.16 -0.09 -0.12
N ILE A 47 0.99 0.84 -1.07
CA ILE A 47 -0.03 0.75 -2.12
C ILE A 47 0.21 -0.51 -2.93
N GLU A 48 1.44 -0.75 -3.37
CA GLU A 48 1.81 -1.92 -4.14
C GLU A 48 1.49 -3.22 -3.38
N GLN A 49 1.84 -3.31 -2.09
CA GLN A 49 1.50 -4.45 -1.24
C GLN A 49 -0.02 -4.70 -1.16
N LEU A 50 -0.82 -3.63 -1.08
CA LEU A 50 -2.26 -3.72 -0.93
C LEU A 50 -2.98 -3.99 -2.27
N THR A 51 -2.43 -3.53 -3.39
CA THR A 51 -2.98 -3.75 -4.74
C THR A 51 -2.45 -5.01 -5.41
N ARG A 52 -1.35 -5.59 -4.90
CA ARG A 52 -0.82 -6.84 -5.42
C ARG A 52 -1.89 -7.93 -5.28
N PRO A 53 -2.21 -8.64 -6.38
CA PRO A 53 -3.11 -9.78 -6.29
C PRO A 53 -2.46 -10.84 -5.39
N ILE A 54 -3.25 -11.45 -4.51
CA ILE A 54 -2.84 -12.46 -3.51
C ILE A 54 -2.12 -13.67 -4.17
N THR A 55 -2.19 -13.79 -5.50
CA THR A 55 -1.56 -14.82 -6.31
C THR A 55 -0.09 -14.56 -6.67
N ALA A 56 0.48 -13.39 -6.40
CA ALA A 56 1.89 -13.12 -6.67
C ALA A 56 2.81 -13.63 -5.54
N ASP A 57 2.94 -14.97 -5.49
CA ASP A 57 4.07 -15.72 -4.94
C ASP A 57 4.37 -15.58 -3.43
N SER A 58 3.73 -16.42 -2.60
CA SER A 58 4.27 -17.05 -1.38
C SER A 58 3.22 -17.30 -0.28
N TRP A 59 2.25 -18.18 -0.55
CA TRP A 59 2.00 -19.25 0.42
C TRP A 59 2.82 -20.44 -0.04
N LYS A 60 4.16 -20.33 0.01
CA LYS A 60 5.01 -21.52 -0.10
C LYS A 60 4.86 -22.25 1.23
N THR A 61 3.81 -23.06 1.36
CA THR A 61 3.75 -24.09 2.39
C THR A 61 5.02 -24.92 2.21
N PRO A 62 5.91 -25.00 3.23
CA PRO A 62 6.98 -25.98 3.16
C PRO A 62 6.31 -27.36 3.13
N GLU A 63 6.31 -27.99 1.96
CA GLU A 63 6.17 -29.44 1.86
C GLU A 63 7.49 -30.01 2.37
N TYR A 64 7.57 -30.31 3.68
CA TYR A 64 8.41 -31.36 4.26
C TYR A 64 8.04 -31.62 5.72
#